data_AF-A0A0M3JEW4-F1
#
_entry.id   AF-A0A0M3JEW4-F1
#
_cell.length_a   1.000
_cell.length_b   1.000
_cell.length_c   1.000
_cell.angle_alpha   90.00
_cell.angle_beta   90.00
_cell.angle_gamma   90.00
#
_symmetry.space_group_name_H-M   'P 1'
#
loop_
_entity.id
_entity.type
_entity.pdbx_description
1 polymer ?
#
loop_
_entity_poly.entity_id
_entity_poly.type
_entity_poly.pdbx_seq_one_letter_code
_entity_poly.pdbx_strand_id
1 'polypeptide(L)'
;LYGANVKIQRKCRESVVYLLDAVRERLVSFYKETHLKPSRIIVYRDGVSEGQFAEVLREEMQGIRTACLMLSSDYRPPITYIVVQKRHHARMFCKYTRDSVGRAKNIPPGTIVDTGIVSPEGFDFYLCSHFGIQV
;
A
#
# COMPACT_ATOMS: atom_id res chain seq x y z
N LEU A 1 -1.90 -14.56 -12.40
CA LEU A 1 -1.75 -15.12 -11.04
C LEU A 1 -0.95 -14.13 -10.19
N TYR A 2 -1.02 -14.20 -8.85
CA TYR A 2 -0.11 -13.42 -7.99
C TYR A 2 1.11 -14.27 -7.62
N GLY A 3 2.32 -13.77 -7.88
CA GLY A 3 3.56 -14.38 -7.41
C GLY A 3 3.99 -13.79 -6.06
N ALA A 4 4.43 -14.63 -5.12
CA ALA A 4 4.96 -14.19 -3.83
C ALA A 4 6.49 -14.31 -3.73
N ASN A 5 7.14 -13.34 -3.10
CA ASN A 5 8.54 -13.42 -2.67
C ASN A 5 8.59 -13.16 -1.17
N VAL A 6 9.37 -13.97 -0.45
CA VAL A 6 9.59 -13.80 0.99
C VAL A 6 11.09 -13.75 1.22
N LYS A 7 11.55 -12.75 1.98
CA LYS A 7 12.95 -12.58 2.36
C LYS A 7 13.00 -12.34 3.87
N ILE A 8 13.98 -12.93 4.54
CA ILE A 8 14.18 -12.79 5.99
C ILE A 8 15.11 -11.59 6.22
N GLN A 9 14.79 -10.75 7.19
CA GLN A 9 15.59 -9.57 7.56
C GLN A 9 15.84 -9.48 9.06
N ARG A 10 16.81 -8.64 9.46
CA ARG A 10 17.11 -8.37 10.87
C ARG A 10 15.91 -7.76 11.58
N LYS A 11 15.78 -8.04 12.87
CA LYS A 11 14.70 -7.55 13.75
C LYS A 11 14.68 -6.01 13.78
N CYS A 12 13.47 -5.43 13.88
CA CYS A 12 13.20 -3.99 14.07
C CYS A 12 13.61 -3.03 12.94
N ARG A 13 13.81 -3.49 11.70
CA ARG A 13 13.92 -2.60 10.54
C ARG A 13 12.59 -2.54 9.79
N GLU A 14 12.01 -1.35 9.63
CA GLU A 14 10.74 -1.18 8.89
C GLU A 14 10.94 -1.26 7.38
N SER A 15 12.03 -0.73 6.84
CA SER A 15 12.37 -0.77 5.40
C SER A 15 12.69 -2.18 4.90
N VAL A 16 12.19 -2.52 3.70
CA VAL A 16 12.42 -3.83 3.07
C VAL A 16 13.79 -3.85 2.38
N VAL A 17 14.78 -4.44 3.04
CA VAL A 17 16.18 -4.43 2.59
C VAL A 17 16.36 -5.08 1.21
N TYR A 18 15.68 -6.19 0.96
CA TYR A 18 15.79 -6.98 -0.27
C TYR A 18 14.70 -6.64 -1.30
N LEU A 19 14.13 -5.43 -1.22
CA LEU A 19 13.04 -5.02 -2.10
C LEU A 19 13.44 -5.01 -3.57
N LEU A 20 14.66 -4.53 -3.88
CA LEU A 20 15.16 -4.47 -5.24
C LEU A 20 15.13 -5.86 -5.90
N ASP A 21 15.71 -6.87 -5.24
CA ASP A 21 15.75 -8.23 -5.78
C ASP A 21 14.35 -8.82 -5.93
N ALA A 22 13.49 -8.63 -4.92
CA ALA A 22 12.11 -9.12 -4.98
C ALA A 22 11.32 -8.48 -6.13
N VAL A 23 11.41 -7.15 -6.30
CA VAL A 23 10.73 -6.43 -7.39
C VAL A 23 11.28 -6.87 -8.75
N ARG A 24 12.60 -7.01 -8.89
CA ARG A 24 13.21 -7.51 -10.14
C ARG A 24 12.71 -8.91 -10.48
N GLU A 25 12.71 -9.83 -9.53
CA GLU A 25 12.20 -11.19 -9.70
C GLU A 25 10.73 -11.18 -10.14
N ARG A 26 9.90 -10.29 -9.59
CA ARG A 26 8.50 -10.11 -10.00
C ARG A 26 8.33 -9.52 -11.39
N LEU A 27 9.09 -8.49 -11.75
CA LEU A 27 9.04 -7.90 -13.09
C LEU A 27 9.43 -8.93 -14.16
N VAL A 28 10.46 -9.74 -13.91
CA VAL A 28 10.87 -10.82 -14.82
C VAL A 28 9.80 -11.90 -14.91
N SER A 29 9.20 -12.32 -13.79
CA SER A 29 8.11 -13.31 -13.78
C SER A 29 6.89 -12.81 -14.56
N PHE A 30 6.51 -11.54 -14.37
CA PHE A 30 5.41 -10.92 -15.10
C PHE A 30 5.67 -10.89 -16.60
N TYR A 31 6.88 -10.53 -17.03
CA TYR A 31 7.26 -10.53 -18.43
C TYR A 31 7.24 -11.93 -19.04
N LYS A 32 7.65 -12.96 -18.30
CA LYS A 32 7.59 -14.35 -18.77
C LYS A 32 6.16 -14.83 -19.02
N GLU A 33 5.20 -14.39 -18.21
CA GLU A 33 3.79 -14.78 -18.35
C GLU A 33 3.03 -13.95 -19.40
N THR A 34 3.33 -12.66 -19.51
CA THR A 34 2.54 -11.72 -20.32
C THR A 34 3.23 -11.28 -21.61
N HIS A 35 4.55 -11.51 -21.72
CA HIS A 35 5.42 -10.96 -22.77
C HIS A 35 5.39 -9.43 -22.87
N LEU A 36 4.89 -8.74 -21.84
CA LEU A 36 4.77 -7.29 -21.79
C LEU A 36 5.48 -6.74 -20.55
N LYS A 37 6.10 -5.56 -20.70
CA LYS A 37 6.61 -4.80 -19.56
C LYS A 37 5.45 -4.00 -18.94
N PRO A 38 5.28 -3.98 -17.61
CA PRO A 38 4.22 -3.18 -16.98
C PRO A 38 4.31 -1.70 -17.37
N SER A 39 3.22 -1.12 -17.88
CA SER A 39 3.19 0.31 -18.20
C SER A 39 3.04 1.20 -16.96
N ARG A 40 2.57 0.63 -15.84
CA ARG A 40 2.39 1.32 -14.56
C ARG A 40 2.63 0.34 -13.42
N ILE A 41 3.19 0.84 -12.32
CA ILE A 41 3.41 0.06 -11.10
C ILE A 41 2.63 0.73 -9.96
N ILE A 42 1.80 -0.04 -9.25
CA ILE A 42 1.08 0.42 -8.07
C ILE A 42 1.57 -0.41 -6.88
N VAL A 43 2.04 0.28 -5.84
CA VAL A 43 2.60 -0.34 -4.64
C VAL A 43 1.69 0.00 -3.47
N TYR A 44 1.13 -1.03 -2.84
CA TYR A 44 0.46 -0.92 -1.55
C TYR A 44 1.41 -1.34 -0.44
N ARG A 45 1.83 -0.41 0.40
CA ARG A 45 2.77 -0.65 1.50
C ARG A 45 2.05 -0.67 2.84
N ASP A 46 2.02 -1.82 3.50
CA ASP A 46 1.49 -1.97 4.87
C ASP A 46 2.63 -1.99 5.90
N GLY A 47 2.40 -1.47 7.11
CA GLY A 47 3.33 -1.59 8.23
C GLY A 47 4.51 -0.61 8.22
N VAL A 48 4.22 0.67 7.96
CA VAL A 48 5.16 1.78 8.19
C VAL A 48 4.53 2.73 9.19
N SER A 49 5.33 3.27 10.11
CA SER A 49 4.89 4.30 11.04
C SER A 49 4.95 5.69 10.40
N GLU A 50 4.03 6.60 10.75
CA GLU A 50 3.91 7.95 10.12
C GLU A 50 5.24 8.72 10.12
N GLY A 51 5.96 8.71 11.25
CA GLY A 51 7.27 9.36 11.38
C GLY A 51 8.38 8.79 10.49
N GLN A 52 8.17 7.61 9.86
CA GLN A 52 9.13 6.94 9.00
C GLN A 52 8.71 6.94 7.52
N PHE A 53 7.56 7.54 7.16
CA PHE A 53 7.06 7.55 5.79
C PHE A 53 8.07 8.11 4.80
N ALA A 54 8.68 9.26 5.08
CA ALA A 54 9.60 9.92 4.17
C ALA A 54 10.87 9.09 3.93
N GLU A 55 11.42 8.49 4.99
CA GLU A 55 12.64 7.68 4.90
C GLU A 55 12.38 6.37 4.14
N VAL A 56 11.34 5.63 4.53
CA VAL A 56 10.97 4.36 3.89
C VAL A 56 10.57 4.57 2.43
N LEU A 57 9.79 5.61 2.13
CA LEU A 57 9.43 5.95 0.76
C LEU A 57 10.67 6.19 -0.10
N ARG A 58 11.62 6.99 0.39
CA ARG A 58 12.85 7.32 -0.36
C ARG A 58 13.68 6.08 -0.64
N GLU A 59 13.92 5.23 0.37
CA GLU A 59 14.70 4.00 0.21
C GLU A 59 14.00 3.01 -0.74
N GLU A 60 12.72 2.73 -0.51
CA GLU A 60 11.98 1.74 -1.28
C GLU A 60 11.74 2.18 -2.73
N MET A 61 11.41 3.46 -2.96
CA MET A 61 11.24 4.01 -4.32
C MET A 61 12.55 3.97 -5.11
N GLN A 62 13.68 4.24 -4.46
CA GLN A 62 14.99 4.09 -5.11
C GLN A 62 15.24 2.63 -5.51
N GLY A 63 14.91 1.67 -4.64
CA GLY A 63 14.99 0.24 -4.93
C GLY A 63 14.11 -0.20 -6.12
N ILE A 64 12.84 0.23 -6.15
CA ILE A 64 11.90 -0.09 -7.24
C ILE A 64 12.38 0.50 -8.57
N ARG A 65 12.79 1.78 -8.58
CA ARG A 65 13.30 2.44 -9.79
C ARG A 65 14.56 1.77 -10.32
N THR A 66 15.46 1.38 -9.41
CA THR A 66 16.69 0.66 -9.77
C THR A 66 16.37 -0.71 -10.36
N ALA A 67 15.41 -1.45 -9.81
CA ALA A 67 14.97 -2.73 -10.37
C ALA A 67 14.38 -2.58 -11.79
N CYS A 68 13.63 -1.52 -12.05
CA CYS A 68 13.12 -1.20 -13.39
C CYS A 68 14.27 -0.94 -14.38
N LEU A 69 15.22 -0.12 -13.94
CA LEU A 69 16.46 0.22 -14.66
C LEU A 69 17.30 -1.01 -15.05
N MET A 70 17.38 -2.00 -14.15
CA MET A 70 18.11 -3.23 -14.41
C MET A 70 17.45 -4.13 -15.46
N LEU A 71 16.13 -3.98 -15.68
CA LEU A 71 15.42 -4.72 -16.73
C LEU A 71 15.66 -4.10 -18.12
N SER A 72 15.76 -2.78 -18.18
CA SER A 72 16.00 -2.01 -19.42
C SER A 72 16.46 -0.60 -19.03
N SER A 73 17.50 -0.09 -19.67
CA SER A 73 18.08 1.23 -19.35
C SER A 73 17.08 2.38 -19.50
N ASP A 74 16.13 2.25 -20.42
CA ASP A 74 15.07 3.20 -20.77
C ASP A 74 13.74 2.98 -20.02
N TYR A 75 13.58 1.88 -19.27
CA TYR A 75 12.31 1.56 -18.62
C TYR A 75 12.08 2.41 -17.36
N ARG A 76 11.17 3.38 -17.48
CA ARG A 76 10.76 4.31 -16.41
C ARG A 76 9.23 4.38 -16.30
N PRO A 77 8.57 3.30 -15.84
CA PRO A 77 7.12 3.34 -15.67
C PRO A 77 6.74 4.34 -14.56
N PRO A 78 5.59 5.03 -14.66
CA PRO A 78 5.01 5.74 -13.54
C PRO A 78 4.74 4.76 -12.38
N ILE A 79 5.11 5.19 -11.18
CA ILE A 79 4.94 4.42 -9.94
C ILE A 79 4.02 5.21 -9.01
N THR A 80 2.95 4.57 -8.56
CA THR A 80 2.06 5.07 -7.51
C THR A 80 2.35 4.30 -6.23
N TYR A 81 2.75 5.01 -5.18
CA TYR A 81 3.10 4.41 -3.89
C TYR A 81 2.06 4.81 -2.85
N ILE A 82 1.35 3.83 -2.30
CA ILE A 82 0.21 4.01 -1.39
C ILE A 82 0.55 3.33 -0.07
N VAL A 83 0.71 4.11 0.99
CA VAL A 83 0.87 3.55 2.34
C VAL A 83 -0.51 3.21 2.89
N VAL A 84 -0.66 1.98 3.40
CA VAL A 84 -1.88 1.46 3.99
C VAL A 84 -1.63 1.28 5.49
N GLN A 85 -2.38 2.02 6.31
CA GLN A 85 -2.30 1.91 7.76
C GLN A 85 -3.60 1.36 8.32
N LYS A 86 -3.58 0.10 8.78
CA LYS A 86 -4.76 -0.55 9.40
C LYS A 86 -4.81 -0.38 10.92
N ARG A 87 -3.68 -0.10 11.54
CA ARG A 87 -3.52 0.04 13.00
C ARG A 87 -3.38 1.52 13.35
N HIS A 88 -4.51 2.18 13.53
CA HIS A 88 -4.59 3.59 13.94
C HIS A 88 -5.74 3.81 14.92
N HIS A 89 -5.75 4.99 15.55
CA HIS A 89 -6.74 5.38 16.54
C HIS A 89 -7.98 6.06 15.95
N ALA A 90 -7.99 6.41 14.66
CA ALA A 90 -9.20 6.93 14.02
C ALA A 90 -10.33 5.90 14.06
N ARG A 91 -11.52 6.36 14.44
CA ARG A 91 -12.78 5.61 14.51
C ARG A 91 -13.89 6.47 13.92
N MET A 92 -14.66 5.91 13.00
CA MET A 92 -15.78 6.60 12.36
C MET A 92 -17.08 5.94 12.75
N PHE A 93 -18.13 6.75 12.92
CA PHE A 93 -19.45 6.32 13.35
C PHE A 93 -20.52 6.94 12.44
N CYS A 94 -21.60 6.20 12.20
CA CYS A 94 -22.74 6.74 11.47
C CYS A 94 -23.43 7.84 12.29
N LYS A 95 -23.75 8.97 11.66
CA LYS A 95 -24.53 10.05 12.29
C LYS A 95 -25.92 9.57 12.70
N TYR A 96 -26.56 8.74 11.88
CA TYR A 96 -27.87 8.17 12.15
C TYR A 96 -27.78 6.65 12.31
N THR A 97 -28.43 6.10 13.33
CA THR A 97 -28.40 4.66 13.62
C THR A 97 -28.96 3.80 12.48
N ARG A 98 -29.89 4.34 11.69
CA ARG A 98 -30.46 3.63 10.53
C ARG A 98 -29.44 3.32 9.43
N ASP A 99 -28.34 4.09 9.38
CA ASP A 99 -27.27 3.92 8.39
C ASP A 99 -26.20 2.94 8.88
N SER A 100 -26.29 2.48 10.13
CA SER A 100 -25.34 1.54 10.72
C SER A 100 -25.65 0.09 10.31
N VAL A 101 -24.61 -0.71 10.15
CA VAL A 101 -24.71 -2.09 9.65
C VAL A 101 -24.32 -3.09 10.71
N GLY A 102 -25.09 -4.19 10.78
CA GLY A 102 -24.83 -5.33 11.64
C GLY A 102 -25.15 -5.07 13.12
N ARG A 103 -24.94 -6.10 13.95
CA ARG A 103 -25.21 -6.04 15.40
C ARG A 103 -24.32 -5.01 16.12
N ALA A 104 -23.09 -4.87 15.64
CA ALA A 104 -22.11 -3.93 16.17
C ALA A 104 -22.36 -2.46 15.78
N LYS A 105 -23.34 -2.20 14.89
CA LYS A 105 -23.70 -0.84 14.43
C LYS A 105 -22.50 -0.04 13.89
N ASN A 106 -21.65 -0.71 13.12
CA ASN A 106 -20.50 -0.08 12.45
C ASN A 106 -20.94 0.68 11.19
N ILE A 107 -20.04 1.50 10.67
CA ILE A 107 -20.18 2.11 9.33
C ILE A 107 -20.30 1.03 8.24
N PRO A 108 -21.04 1.27 7.16
CA PRO A 108 -21.13 0.33 6.04
C PRO A 108 -19.78 0.14 5.35
N PRO A 109 -19.49 -1.05 4.79
CA PRO A 109 -18.33 -1.22 3.92
C PRO A 109 -18.46 -0.32 2.69
N GLY A 110 -17.33 0.20 2.21
CA GLY A 110 -17.27 1.22 1.18
C GLY A 110 -17.38 2.65 1.71
N THR A 111 -17.49 2.87 3.02
CA THR A 111 -17.41 4.22 3.60
C THR A 111 -16.02 4.80 3.35
N ILE A 112 -15.98 5.96 2.69
CA ILE A 112 -14.75 6.73 2.40
C ILE A 112 -14.84 8.07 3.14
N VAL A 113 -13.72 8.48 3.73
CA VAL A 113 -13.55 9.82 4.29
C VAL A 113 -12.26 10.41 3.73
N ASP A 114 -12.39 11.40 2.85
CA ASP A 114 -11.32 12.11 2.15
C ASP A 114 -11.31 13.62 2.46
N THR A 115 -12.14 14.06 3.42
CA THR A 115 -12.30 15.46 3.80
C THR A 115 -12.43 15.61 5.32
N GLY A 116 -12.07 16.78 5.84
CA GLY A 116 -12.26 17.18 7.24
C GLY A 116 -11.19 16.64 8.21
N ILE A 117 -11.10 15.32 8.37
CA ILE A 117 -10.19 14.66 9.34
C ILE A 117 -8.89 14.12 8.72
N VAL A 118 -8.74 14.27 7.40
CA VAL A 118 -7.54 13.88 6.64
C VAL A 118 -6.46 14.97 6.73
N SER A 119 -5.25 14.67 6.29
CA SER A 119 -4.16 15.65 6.26
C SER A 119 -4.52 16.85 5.38
N PRO A 120 -4.26 18.10 5.83
CA PRO A 120 -4.50 19.29 5.01
C PRO A 120 -3.51 19.43 3.85
N GLU A 121 -2.36 18.75 3.93
CA GLU A 121 -1.25 18.85 2.97
C GLU A 121 -1.03 17.57 2.16
N GLY A 122 -1.55 16.44 2.67
CA GLY A 122 -1.37 15.11 2.07
C GLY A 122 -2.45 14.73 1.07
N PHE A 123 -2.21 13.62 0.36
CA PHE A 123 -3.26 12.91 -0.38
C PHE A 123 -3.58 11.60 0.35
N ASP A 124 -4.33 11.72 1.43
CA ASP A 124 -4.77 10.60 2.28
C ASP A 124 -6.29 10.51 2.34
N PHE A 125 -6.78 9.30 2.60
CA PHE A 125 -8.19 9.02 2.80
C PHE A 125 -8.33 7.80 3.71
N TYR A 126 -9.45 7.74 4.42
CA TYR A 126 -9.87 6.53 5.12
C TYR A 126 -10.84 5.75 4.26
N LEU A 127 -10.67 4.43 4.20
CA LEU A 127 -11.57 3.51 3.53
C LEU A 127 -11.90 2.34 4.46
N CYS A 128 -13.18 2.21 4.82
CA CYS A 128 -13.67 1.00 5.47
C CYS A 128 -14.10 -0.01 4.40
N SER A 129 -13.20 -0.90 3.98
CA SER A 129 -13.49 -1.86 2.91
C SER A 129 -14.19 -3.16 3.36
N HIS A 130 -14.52 -3.30 4.64
CA HIS A 130 -14.98 -4.57 5.22
C HIS A 130 -16.16 -4.37 6.17
N PHE A 131 -16.89 -5.46 6.43
CA PHE A 131 -17.97 -5.46 7.43
C PHE A 131 -17.38 -5.54 8.84
N GLY A 132 -17.83 -4.65 9.74
CA GLY A 132 -17.55 -4.74 11.17
C GLY A 132 -18.41 -5.82 11.82
N ILE A 133 -17.93 -7.06 11.84
CA ILE A 133 -18.70 -8.25 12.26
C ILE A 133 -18.90 -8.31 13.79
N GLN A 134 -17.89 -7.90 14.56
CA GLN A 134 -17.85 -8.14 16.00
C GLN A 134 -18.15 -6.88 16.81
N VAL A 135 -18.83 -7.09 17.95
CA VAL A 135 -19.25 -6.07 18.94
C VAL A 135 -18.14 -5.86 19.96
#